data_AF-A0A843RLY6-F1
#
_entry.id   AF-A0A843RLY6-F1
#
_cell.length_a   1.000
_cell.length_b   1.000
_cell.length_c   1.000
_cell.angle_alpha   90.00
_cell.angle_beta   90.00
_cell.angle_gamma   90.00
#
_symmetry.space_group_name_H-M   'P 1'
#
loop_
_entity.id
_entity.type
_entity.pdbx_description
1 polymer ?
#
loop_
_entity_poly.entity_id
_entity_poly.type
_entity_poly.pdbx_seq_one_letter_code
_entity_poly.pdbx_strand_id
1 'polypeptide(L)'
;MDRRSFLQNLATAAATVKALTPVTPAAQATAGDTSGGSAPVSVEGHTLICEFEQNNRAWKAYEDLRTRDGVMTFVSSTGTTRVMPKSTEAGFAEAEPPHLGLSMDDIGLSGPDLLADKLLAGGNDPDPVQVRSAAPPQGSAPQQERGRGRWTTFVGTKEAHDVTPVYAAGSTRTWLPSQHFPELRPVPGQRQQQQEKRSAGLVGGWMPAARTVIELSPQSYIEHIVFGDVEATDKFIVQTWHRSAKVENGKITKVVYGYTY
;
A
#
# COMPACT_ATOMS: atom_id res chain seq x y z
N MET A 1 -23.71 -8.97 0.05
CA MET A 1 -24.54 -9.07 -1.15
C MET A 1 -24.38 -10.48 -1.66
N ASP A 2 -25.43 -11.30 -1.65
CA ASP A 2 -25.40 -12.64 -2.22
C ASP A 2 -25.36 -12.52 -3.75
N ARG A 3 -24.20 -12.78 -4.34
CA ARG A 3 -23.94 -12.66 -5.77
C ARG A 3 -24.73 -13.71 -6.56
N ARG A 4 -25.06 -14.87 -5.98
CA ARG A 4 -25.92 -15.87 -6.62
C ARG A 4 -27.34 -15.33 -6.73
N SER A 5 -27.90 -14.78 -5.66
CA SER A 5 -29.21 -14.11 -5.71
C SER A 5 -29.20 -12.91 -6.67
N PHE A 6 -28.11 -12.13 -6.68
CA PHE A 6 -27.95 -11.03 -7.64
C PHE A 6 -27.92 -11.52 -9.09
N LEU A 7 -27.14 -12.55 -9.42
CA LEU A 7 -27.06 -13.13 -10.76
C LEU A 7 -28.36 -13.83 -11.18
N GLN A 8 -29.04 -14.51 -10.26
CA GLN A 8 -30.37 -15.07 -10.49
C GLN A 8 -31.36 -13.96 -10.84
N ASN A 9 -31.39 -12.88 -10.06
CA ASN A 9 -32.23 -11.72 -10.34
C ASN A 9 -31.83 -11.01 -11.64
N LEU A 10 -30.54 -10.98 -11.99
CA LEU A 10 -30.07 -10.43 -13.27
C LEU A 10 -30.47 -11.32 -14.45
N ALA A 11 -30.48 -12.64 -14.30
CA ALA A 11 -30.98 -13.57 -15.30
C ALA A 11 -32.50 -13.48 -15.47
N THR A 12 -33.25 -13.31 -14.37
CA THR A 12 -34.70 -13.04 -14.41
C THR A 12 -35.01 -11.68 -15.05
N ALA A 13 -34.18 -10.66 -14.78
CA ALA A 13 -34.26 -9.34 -15.40
C ALA A 13 -33.87 -9.36 -16.89
N ALA A 14 -32.83 -10.11 -17.28
CA ALA A 14 -32.42 -10.27 -18.68
C ALA A 14 -33.46 -11.05 -19.50
N ALA A 15 -34.16 -12.01 -18.88
CA ALA A 15 -35.29 -12.70 -19.50
C ALA A 15 -36.50 -11.78 -19.74
N THR A 16 -36.68 -10.73 -18.92
CA THR A 16 -37.74 -9.72 -19.10
C THR A 16 -37.32 -8.56 -20.03
N VAL A 17 -36.02 -8.23 -20.08
CA VAL A 17 -35.48 -7.15 -20.95
C VAL A 17 -35.28 -7.59 -22.40
N LYS A 18 -35.32 -8.89 -22.73
CA LYS A 18 -35.29 -9.38 -24.13
C LYS A 18 -36.45 -8.87 -25.01
N ALA A 19 -37.39 -8.11 -24.45
CA ALA A 19 -38.47 -7.42 -25.15
C ALA A 19 -38.18 -5.94 -25.50
N LEU A 20 -37.06 -5.33 -25.10
CA LEU A 20 -36.73 -3.94 -25.42
C LEU A 20 -35.26 -3.76 -25.82
N THR A 21 -35.05 -2.91 -26.82
CA THR A 21 -33.85 -2.65 -27.65
C THR A 21 -32.54 -2.34 -26.91
N PRO A 22 -31.37 -2.51 -27.57
CA PRO A 22 -30.07 -2.42 -26.91
C PRO A 22 -29.63 -0.97 -26.61
N VAL A 23 -29.09 -0.77 -25.41
CA VAL A 23 -28.43 0.46 -24.96
C VAL A 23 -26.92 0.35 -25.18
N THR A 24 -26.34 1.39 -25.78
CA THR A 24 -24.91 1.56 -26.07
C THR A 24 -24.06 1.63 -24.79
N PRO A 25 -22.84 1.05 -24.73
CA PRO A 25 -21.99 1.14 -23.54
C PRO A 25 -21.44 2.56 -23.32
N ALA A 26 -21.47 3.02 -22.07
CA ALA A 26 -20.89 4.28 -21.63
C ALA A 26 -19.34 4.24 -21.67
N ALA A 27 -18.76 5.34 -22.11
CA ALA A 27 -17.33 5.55 -22.23
C ALA A 27 -16.59 5.45 -20.88
N GLN A 28 -15.39 4.88 -20.91
CA GLN A 28 -14.43 4.85 -19.81
C GLN A 28 -14.05 6.29 -19.42
N ALA A 29 -14.22 6.62 -18.15
CA ALA A 29 -13.76 7.88 -17.59
C ALA A 29 -12.23 7.92 -17.59
N THR A 30 -11.66 8.75 -18.46
CA THR A 30 -10.27 9.19 -18.40
C THR A 30 -10.06 10.03 -17.14
N ALA A 31 -8.95 9.81 -16.45
CA ALA A 31 -8.50 10.62 -15.32
C ALA A 31 -8.18 12.04 -15.80
N GLY A 32 -9.20 12.89 -15.84
CA GLY A 32 -9.11 14.30 -16.12
C GLY A 32 -8.84 15.09 -14.86
N ASP A 33 -7.89 16.01 -14.96
CA ASP A 33 -7.55 17.05 -14.00
C ASP A 33 -8.83 17.78 -13.54
N THR A 34 -9.34 17.46 -12.34
CA THR A 34 -10.50 18.13 -11.77
C THR A 34 -10.09 19.49 -11.21
N SER A 35 -9.90 20.46 -12.10
CA SER A 35 -9.96 21.90 -11.77
C SER A 35 -11.42 22.35 -11.64
N GLY A 36 -12.18 21.70 -10.77
CA GLY A 36 -13.55 22.06 -10.40
C GLY A 36 -13.58 22.35 -8.90
N GLY A 37 -14.04 23.54 -8.52
CA GLY A 37 -14.02 24.05 -7.14
C GLY A 37 -14.55 23.03 -6.13
N SER A 38 -13.62 22.31 -5.51
CA SER A 38 -13.88 21.52 -4.31
C SER A 38 -13.81 22.47 -3.12
N ALA A 39 -14.70 22.29 -2.16
CA ALA A 39 -14.64 23.02 -0.89
C ALA A 39 -13.22 22.93 -0.31
N PRO A 40 -12.72 23.98 0.37
CA PRO A 40 -11.37 23.96 0.92
C PRO A 40 -11.18 22.72 1.78
N VAL A 41 -10.20 21.89 1.44
CA VAL A 41 -9.84 20.72 2.23
C VAL A 41 -9.33 21.22 3.58
N SER A 42 -10.06 20.89 4.66
CA SER A 42 -9.64 21.27 6.01
C SER A 42 -8.34 20.55 6.36
N VAL A 43 -7.37 21.32 6.86
CA VAL A 43 -6.11 20.82 7.43
C VAL A 43 -6.10 20.95 8.96
N GLU A 44 -7.27 21.13 9.57
CA GLU A 44 -7.41 21.25 11.01
C GLU A 44 -6.89 20.00 11.73
N GLY A 45 -5.97 20.21 12.67
CA GLY A 45 -5.30 19.13 13.39
C GLY A 45 -4.20 18.41 12.61
N HIS A 46 -3.94 18.78 11.35
CA HIS A 46 -2.79 18.26 10.60
C HIS A 46 -1.50 18.97 11.02
N THR A 47 -0.38 18.26 10.92
CA THR A 47 0.95 18.80 11.20
C THR A 47 1.52 19.42 9.94
N LEU A 48 1.99 20.67 9.99
CA LEU A 48 2.76 21.28 8.91
C LEU A 48 4.13 20.60 8.83
N ILE A 49 4.47 20.07 7.66
CA ILE A 49 5.70 19.30 7.41
C ILE A 49 6.77 20.19 6.77
N CYS A 50 6.40 20.92 5.72
CA CYS A 50 7.32 21.84 5.04
C CYS A 50 6.56 22.89 4.23
N GLU A 51 7.30 23.90 3.80
CA GLU A 51 6.88 24.92 2.85
C GLU A 51 7.89 24.95 1.69
N PHE A 52 7.41 25.12 0.46
CA PHE A 52 8.24 25.17 -0.74
C PHE A 52 7.59 25.99 -1.84
N GLU A 53 8.37 26.38 -2.86
CA GLU A 53 7.85 27.06 -4.04
C GLU A 53 7.86 26.13 -5.25
N GLN A 54 6.77 26.11 -6.01
CA GLN A 54 6.68 25.37 -7.27
C GLN A 54 5.78 26.13 -8.24
N ASN A 55 6.24 26.33 -9.48
CA ASN A 55 5.53 27.07 -10.52
C ASN A 55 5.12 28.50 -10.06
N ASN A 56 6.04 29.21 -9.40
CA ASN A 56 5.82 30.54 -8.81
C ASN A 56 4.65 30.62 -7.83
N ARG A 57 4.35 29.52 -7.15
CA ARG A 57 3.35 29.44 -6.07
C ARG A 57 4.01 28.90 -4.82
N ALA A 58 3.74 29.52 -3.68
CA ALA A 58 4.11 28.96 -2.39
C ALA A 58 3.16 27.81 -2.05
N TRP A 59 3.70 26.72 -1.53
CA TRP A 59 2.97 25.53 -1.13
C TRP A 59 3.31 25.18 0.31
N LYS A 60 2.31 24.67 1.02
CA LYS A 60 2.46 24.08 2.36
C LYS A 60 2.05 22.62 2.29
N ALA A 61 2.89 21.74 2.80
CA ALA A 61 2.59 20.31 2.93
C ALA A 61 2.21 20.01 4.38
N TYR A 62 1.05 19.40 4.56
CA TYR A 62 0.51 18.96 5.84
C TYR A 62 0.38 17.44 5.86
N GLU A 63 0.49 16.84 7.05
CA GLU A 63 0.22 15.41 7.24
C GLU A 63 -0.69 15.21 8.45
N ASP A 64 -1.74 14.41 8.29
CA ASP A 64 -2.53 13.93 9.42
C ASP A 64 -1.78 12.80 10.12
N LEU A 65 -1.15 13.12 11.25
CA LEU A 65 -0.40 12.15 12.05
C LEU A 65 -1.22 11.55 13.19
N ARG A 66 -2.52 11.90 13.31
CA ARG A 66 -3.40 11.35 14.36
C ARG A 66 -3.69 9.87 14.15
N THR A 67 -3.60 9.41 12.89
CA THR A 67 -3.68 8.00 12.54
C THR A 67 -2.48 7.64 11.66
N ARG A 68 -2.06 6.37 11.70
CA ARG A 68 -0.97 5.86 10.86
C ARG A 68 -1.21 6.14 9.39
N ASP A 69 -2.44 5.99 8.93
CA ASP A 69 -2.84 6.08 7.52
C ASP A 69 -3.46 7.45 7.16
N GLY A 70 -3.25 8.46 8.01
CA GLY A 70 -3.72 9.82 7.75
C GLY A 70 -3.15 10.42 6.46
N VAL A 71 -3.87 11.37 5.88
CA VAL A 71 -3.56 11.88 4.53
C VAL A 71 -2.39 12.87 4.53
N MET A 72 -1.72 13.00 3.38
CA MET A 72 -0.85 14.14 3.09
C MET A 72 -1.62 15.18 2.26
N THR A 73 -1.62 16.43 2.66
CA THR A 73 -2.36 17.51 1.99
C THR A 73 -1.41 18.65 1.60
N PHE A 74 -1.41 19.02 0.33
CA PHE A 74 -0.68 20.15 -0.19
C PHE A 74 -1.66 21.30 -0.43
N VAL A 75 -1.31 22.49 0.04
CA VAL A 75 -2.14 23.70 -0.11
C VAL A 75 -1.27 24.79 -0.72
N SER A 76 -1.66 25.31 -1.88
CA SER A 76 -0.98 26.44 -2.52
C SER A 76 -1.46 27.76 -1.94
N SER A 77 -0.66 28.82 -2.13
CA SER A 77 -1.04 30.20 -1.81
C SER A 77 -2.25 30.70 -2.60
N THR A 78 -2.60 30.03 -3.70
CA THR A 78 -3.79 30.32 -4.52
C THR A 78 -5.03 29.50 -4.11
N GLY A 79 -4.93 28.71 -3.03
CA GLY A 79 -6.02 27.85 -2.55
C GLY A 79 -6.18 26.54 -3.32
N THR A 80 -5.28 26.22 -4.26
CA THR A 80 -5.26 24.90 -4.92
C THR A 80 -4.84 23.85 -3.90
N THR A 81 -5.57 22.75 -3.82
CA THR A 81 -5.27 21.67 -2.89
C THR A 81 -5.00 20.35 -3.61
N ARG A 82 -4.08 19.56 -3.09
CA ARG A 82 -3.85 18.17 -3.52
C ARG A 82 -3.83 17.27 -2.30
N VAL A 83 -4.66 16.25 -2.29
CA VAL A 83 -4.72 15.27 -1.20
C VAL A 83 -4.14 13.95 -1.68
N MET A 84 -3.15 13.45 -0.96
CA MET A 84 -2.51 12.16 -1.21
C MET A 84 -2.87 11.21 -0.05
N PRO A 85 -3.85 10.31 -0.22
CA PRO A 85 -4.16 9.31 0.80
C PRO A 85 -2.98 8.38 1.01
N LYS A 86 -2.78 7.94 2.26
CA LYS A 86 -1.83 6.88 2.61
C LYS A 86 -2.61 5.62 2.90
N SER A 87 -2.19 4.50 2.32
CA SER A 87 -2.75 3.18 2.63
C SER A 87 -1.66 2.28 3.19
N THR A 88 -2.07 1.27 3.95
CA THR A 88 -1.25 0.11 4.30
C THR A 88 -2.12 -1.14 4.42
N GLU A 89 -1.52 -2.28 4.11
CA GLU A 89 -2.04 -3.61 4.33
C GLU A 89 -0.99 -4.45 5.07
N ALA A 90 -1.44 -5.39 5.90
CA ALA A 90 -0.54 -6.28 6.62
C ALA A 90 0.33 -7.08 5.63
N GLY A 91 1.63 -7.13 5.89
CA GLY A 91 2.57 -8.01 5.19
C GLY A 91 2.75 -9.36 5.88
N PHE A 92 1.84 -9.71 6.80
CA PHE A 92 1.89 -10.89 7.67
C PHE A 92 0.51 -11.52 7.80
N ALA A 93 0.47 -12.75 8.32
CA ALA A 93 -0.78 -13.45 8.56
C ALA A 93 -1.60 -12.72 9.64
N GLU A 94 -2.83 -12.33 9.31
CA GLU A 94 -3.76 -11.73 10.28
C GLU A 94 -4.64 -12.78 10.97
N ALA A 95 -4.78 -13.98 10.39
CA ALA A 95 -5.47 -15.11 11.00
C ALA A 95 -4.51 -16.02 11.78
N GLU A 96 -5.00 -16.56 12.89
CA GLU A 96 -4.32 -17.59 13.67
C GLU A 96 -5.24 -18.77 13.99
N PRO A 97 -4.93 -20.00 13.55
CA PRO A 97 -3.83 -20.35 12.65
C PRO A 97 -4.09 -19.88 11.20
N PRO A 98 -3.04 -19.64 10.39
CA PRO A 98 -3.20 -19.38 8.95
C PRO A 98 -3.80 -20.61 8.24
N HIS A 99 -4.20 -20.43 6.97
CA HIS A 99 -4.72 -21.51 6.12
C HIS A 99 -5.96 -22.22 6.68
N LEU A 100 -6.74 -21.52 7.52
CA LEU A 100 -7.91 -22.09 8.21
C LEU A 100 -7.57 -23.36 9.00
N GLY A 101 -6.33 -23.42 9.52
CA GLY A 101 -5.77 -24.53 10.27
C GLY A 101 -5.30 -25.73 9.43
N LEU A 102 -5.31 -25.64 8.10
CA LEU A 102 -4.75 -26.67 7.23
C LEU A 102 -3.22 -26.56 7.14
N SER A 103 -2.55 -27.70 6.99
CA SER A 103 -1.13 -27.68 6.64
C SER A 103 -0.94 -27.38 5.14
N MET A 104 0.25 -26.91 4.76
CA MET A 104 0.58 -26.72 3.34
C MET A 104 0.59 -28.04 2.57
N ASP A 105 0.92 -29.15 3.23
CA ASP A 105 0.90 -30.47 2.63
C ASP A 105 -0.55 -30.92 2.37
N ASP A 106 -1.46 -30.68 3.31
CA ASP A 106 -2.89 -30.96 3.11
C ASP A 106 -3.42 -30.19 1.90
N ILE A 107 -3.11 -28.90 1.79
CA ILE A 107 -3.56 -28.05 0.68
C ILE A 107 -2.90 -28.45 -0.64
N GLY A 108 -1.61 -28.75 -0.63
CA GLY A 108 -0.83 -28.99 -1.85
C GLY A 108 -0.96 -30.40 -2.40
N LEU A 109 -1.31 -31.37 -1.57
CA LEU A 109 -1.40 -32.80 -1.92
C LEU A 109 -2.83 -33.32 -1.96
N SER A 110 -3.82 -32.56 -1.47
CA SER A 110 -5.21 -32.92 -1.64
C SER A 110 -5.61 -32.84 -3.11
N GLY A 111 -6.21 -33.90 -3.63
CA GLY A 111 -6.96 -33.83 -4.90
C GLY A 111 -8.07 -32.76 -4.88
N PRO A 112 -8.90 -32.66 -3.81
CA PRO A 112 -9.90 -31.59 -3.68
C PRO A 112 -9.30 -30.27 -3.14
N ASP A 113 -10.00 -29.15 -3.35
CA ASP A 113 -9.64 -27.84 -2.81
C ASP A 113 -10.19 -27.67 -1.38
N LEU A 114 -9.36 -28.04 -0.40
CA LEU A 114 -9.73 -28.02 1.01
C LEU A 114 -9.97 -26.60 1.55
N LEU A 115 -9.38 -25.56 0.95
CA LEU A 115 -9.62 -24.17 1.34
C LEU A 115 -11.01 -23.73 0.88
N ALA A 116 -11.36 -24.03 -0.37
CA ALA A 116 -12.69 -23.76 -0.90
C ALA A 116 -13.77 -24.50 -0.10
N ASP A 117 -13.56 -25.79 0.22
CA ASP A 117 -14.50 -26.57 1.03
C ASP A 117 -14.81 -25.92 2.37
N LYS A 118 -13.78 -25.40 3.06
CA LYS A 118 -13.95 -24.68 4.32
C LYS A 118 -14.65 -23.32 4.14
N LEU A 119 -14.22 -22.53 3.16
CA LEU A 119 -14.76 -21.19 2.92
C LEU A 119 -16.22 -21.22 2.42
N LEU A 120 -16.62 -22.28 1.74
CA LEU A 120 -17.95 -22.45 1.14
C LEU A 120 -18.88 -23.36 1.93
N ALA A 121 -18.46 -23.85 3.10
CA ALA A 121 -19.22 -24.79 3.93
C ALA A 121 -20.64 -24.28 4.29
N GLY A 122 -20.84 -22.95 4.32
CA GLY A 122 -22.14 -22.32 4.57
C GLY A 122 -23.13 -22.34 3.39
N GLY A 123 -22.75 -22.88 2.21
CA GLY A 123 -23.61 -23.02 1.04
C GLY A 123 -23.92 -21.72 0.26
N ASN A 124 -23.39 -20.59 0.73
CA ASN A 124 -23.55 -19.25 0.17
C ASN A 124 -22.19 -18.67 -0.28
N ASP A 125 -22.18 -17.42 -0.74
CA ASP A 125 -20.93 -16.69 -0.98
C ASP A 125 -20.04 -16.71 0.27
N PRO A 126 -18.72 -16.93 0.12
CA PRO A 126 -17.81 -16.95 1.25
C PRO A 126 -17.69 -15.54 1.83
N ASP A 127 -17.50 -15.46 3.15
CA ASP A 127 -17.25 -14.19 3.84
C ASP A 127 -15.95 -13.55 3.30
N PRO A 128 -16.01 -12.36 2.69
CA PRO A 128 -14.82 -11.69 2.16
C PRO A 128 -13.71 -11.50 3.18
N VAL A 129 -14.04 -11.33 4.47
CA VAL A 129 -13.06 -11.18 5.55
C VAL A 129 -12.34 -12.51 5.82
N GLN A 130 -13.07 -13.62 5.81
CA GLN A 130 -12.47 -14.95 5.94
C GLN A 130 -11.61 -15.29 4.73
N VAL A 131 -12.08 -14.99 3.52
CA VAL A 131 -11.30 -15.22 2.28
C VAL A 131 -9.99 -14.43 2.33
N ARG A 132 -10.06 -13.14 2.70
CA ARG A 132 -8.87 -12.27 2.81
C ARG A 132 -7.84 -12.80 3.80
N SER A 133 -8.31 -13.34 4.93
CA SER A 133 -7.44 -13.79 6.02
C SER A 133 -7.05 -15.27 5.93
N ALA A 134 -7.63 -16.03 4.99
CA ALA A 134 -7.41 -17.47 4.86
C ALA A 134 -5.96 -17.82 4.55
N ALA A 135 -5.24 -17.02 3.77
CA ALA A 135 -3.83 -17.25 3.46
C ALA A 135 -2.99 -16.02 3.84
N PRO A 136 -1.77 -16.21 4.38
CA PRO A 136 -0.85 -15.12 4.60
C PRO A 136 -0.52 -14.38 3.29
N PRO A 137 -0.30 -13.06 3.32
CA PRO A 137 0.16 -12.30 2.17
C PRO A 137 1.43 -12.87 1.55
N GLN A 138 1.58 -12.70 0.23
CA GLN A 138 2.82 -13.08 -0.45
C GLN A 138 4.01 -12.31 0.15
N GLY A 139 5.09 -13.03 0.46
CA GLY A 139 6.27 -12.47 1.13
C GLY A 139 6.16 -12.37 2.65
N SER A 140 5.08 -12.84 3.28
CA SER A 140 4.96 -12.93 4.75
C SER A 140 5.98 -13.88 5.39
N ALA A 141 6.43 -14.90 4.64
CA ALA A 141 7.44 -15.83 5.11
C ALA A 141 8.78 -15.10 5.38
N PRO A 142 9.52 -15.47 6.45
CA PRO A 142 10.82 -14.91 6.71
C PRO A 142 11.77 -15.17 5.53
N GLN A 143 12.60 -14.17 5.22
CA GLN A 143 13.64 -14.27 4.21
C GLN A 143 14.56 -15.46 4.55
N GLN A 144 14.67 -16.44 3.65
CA GLN A 144 15.66 -17.50 3.81
C GLN A 144 17.07 -16.88 3.74
N GLU A 145 17.96 -17.28 4.66
CA GLU A 145 19.32 -16.74 4.80
C GLU A 145 20.18 -16.87 3.53
N ARG A 146 19.79 -17.75 2.59
CA ARG A 146 20.52 -18.00 1.34
C ARG A 146 19.67 -17.59 0.13
N GLY A 147 19.95 -16.43 -0.44
CA GLY A 147 19.35 -15.97 -1.70
C GLY A 147 19.40 -14.46 -1.90
N ARG A 148 19.10 -14.00 -3.12
CA ARG A 148 18.80 -12.57 -3.38
C ARG A 148 17.60 -12.18 -2.50
N GLY A 149 17.66 -11.01 -1.86
CA GLY A 149 16.55 -10.49 -1.05
C GLY A 149 15.23 -10.56 -1.84
N ARG A 150 14.16 -11.09 -1.24
CA ARG A 150 12.83 -11.05 -1.84
C ARG A 150 12.31 -9.63 -1.67
N TRP A 151 12.14 -8.93 -2.78
CA TRP A 151 11.44 -7.66 -2.78
C TRP A 151 9.94 -7.90 -2.67
N THR A 152 9.24 -6.96 -2.04
CA THR A 152 7.79 -7.06 -1.76
C THR A 152 6.98 -6.12 -2.64
N THR A 153 7.62 -5.09 -3.18
CA THR A 153 7.04 -4.18 -4.16
C THR A 153 8.17 -3.54 -4.97
N PHE A 154 7.82 -2.63 -5.87
CA PHE A 154 8.77 -1.87 -6.67
C PHE A 154 8.21 -0.48 -6.95
N VAL A 155 9.09 0.44 -7.32
CA VAL A 155 8.71 1.70 -7.97
C VAL A 155 9.26 1.73 -9.38
N GLY A 156 8.47 2.27 -10.29
CA GLY A 156 8.80 2.42 -11.70
C GLY A 156 8.35 3.78 -12.20
N THR A 157 8.98 4.23 -13.28
CA THR A 157 8.62 5.45 -14.01
C THR A 157 8.41 5.10 -15.48
N LYS A 158 7.80 5.99 -16.27
CA LYS A 158 7.60 5.72 -17.71
C LYS A 158 8.89 5.91 -18.51
N GLU A 159 9.86 6.59 -17.92
CA GLU A 159 11.14 6.97 -18.50
C GLU A 159 12.14 5.82 -18.50
N ALA A 160 12.13 4.99 -17.44
CA ALA A 160 13.09 3.90 -17.24
C ALA A 160 12.58 2.54 -17.74
N HIS A 161 13.51 1.69 -18.17
CA HIS A 161 13.25 0.31 -18.60
C HIS A 161 13.33 -0.71 -17.46
N ASP A 162 13.91 -0.33 -16.31
CA ASP A 162 14.00 -1.14 -15.10
C ASP A 162 13.07 -0.58 -14.01
N VAL A 163 12.98 -1.29 -12.89
CA VAL A 163 12.27 -0.87 -11.69
C VAL A 163 13.23 -0.84 -10.50
N THR A 164 12.98 0.00 -9.51
CA THR A 164 13.68 -0.11 -8.22
C THR A 164 12.95 -1.09 -7.32
N PRO A 165 13.52 -2.26 -6.99
CA PRO A 165 12.89 -3.17 -6.06
C PRO A 165 12.91 -2.60 -4.64
N VAL A 166 11.78 -2.70 -3.95
CA VAL A 166 11.63 -2.33 -2.55
C VAL A 166 11.51 -3.60 -1.72
N TYR A 167 12.46 -3.80 -0.83
CA TYR A 167 12.54 -4.97 0.06
C TYR A 167 11.61 -4.82 1.27
N ALA A 168 11.38 -5.93 1.97
CA ALA A 168 10.49 -6.01 3.12
C ALA A 168 10.69 -4.89 4.16
N ALA A 169 11.93 -4.46 4.42
CA ALA A 169 12.22 -3.38 5.36
C ALA A 169 11.96 -1.95 4.81
N GLY A 170 11.35 -1.81 3.63
CA GLY A 170 11.24 -0.53 2.92
C GLY A 170 12.57 -0.03 2.34
N SER A 171 13.61 -0.86 2.37
CA SER A 171 14.91 -0.57 1.79
C SER A 171 14.92 -0.80 0.27
N THR A 172 15.87 -0.18 -0.41
CA THR A 172 16.29 -0.56 -1.77
C THR A 172 17.68 -1.17 -1.71
N ARG A 173 18.28 -1.47 -2.86
CA ARG A 173 19.65 -1.99 -2.91
C ARG A 173 20.68 -0.99 -2.39
N THR A 174 20.39 0.30 -2.55
CA THR A 174 21.30 1.43 -2.28
C THR A 174 20.83 2.30 -1.12
N TRP A 175 19.60 2.13 -0.64
CA TRP A 175 19.06 2.80 0.55
C TRP A 175 18.68 1.80 1.63
N LEU A 176 19.29 1.91 2.81
CA LEU A 176 19.06 1.01 3.95
C LEU A 176 18.61 1.81 5.18
N PRO A 177 17.30 1.85 5.50
CA PRO A 177 16.83 2.64 6.64
C PRO A 177 17.43 2.25 7.99
N SER A 178 17.83 0.99 8.16
CA SER A 178 18.50 0.49 9.38
C SER A 178 19.86 1.14 9.68
N GLN A 179 20.46 1.83 8.70
CA GLN A 179 21.64 2.66 8.93
C GLN A 179 21.29 3.88 9.79
N HIS A 180 20.09 4.44 9.59
CA HIS A 180 19.61 5.63 10.27
C HIS A 180 18.73 5.34 11.50
N PHE A 181 18.07 4.18 11.53
CA PHE A 181 17.16 3.78 12.61
C PHE A 181 17.68 2.49 13.26
N PRO A 182 18.44 2.60 14.37
CA PRO A 182 18.99 1.45 15.09
C PRO A 182 17.94 0.42 15.51
N GLU A 183 16.70 0.85 15.74
CA GLU A 183 15.57 0.00 16.08
C GLU A 183 15.32 -1.08 15.03
N LEU A 184 15.62 -0.78 13.76
CA LEU A 184 15.44 -1.70 12.63
C LEU A 184 16.61 -2.67 12.43
N ARG A 185 17.70 -2.53 13.19
CA ARG A 185 18.87 -3.39 13.04
C ARG A 185 18.55 -4.78 13.60
N PRO A 186 19.02 -5.85 12.93
CA PRO A 186 18.88 -7.18 13.48
C PRO A 186 19.57 -7.28 14.83
N VAL A 187 18.87 -7.83 15.83
CA VAL A 187 19.46 -8.21 17.11
C VAL A 187 20.03 -9.62 16.95
N PRO A 188 21.34 -9.84 17.20
CA PRO A 188 21.93 -11.18 17.11
C PRO A 188 21.17 -12.20 17.95
N GLY A 189 20.85 -13.36 17.36
CA GLY A 189 20.11 -14.43 18.04
C GLY A 189 18.59 -14.22 18.13
N GLN A 190 18.06 -13.10 17.63
CA GLN A 190 16.62 -12.89 17.49
C GLN A 190 16.22 -12.90 16.01
N ARG A 191 15.09 -13.53 15.69
CA ARG A 191 14.42 -13.27 14.40
C ARG A 191 14.11 -11.77 14.31
N GLN A 192 14.13 -11.22 13.09
CA GLN A 192 13.78 -9.83 12.83
C GLN A 192 12.27 -9.59 13.00
N GLN A 193 11.76 -9.76 14.23
CA GLN A 193 10.33 -9.74 14.57
C GLN A 193 9.63 -8.44 14.12
N GLN A 194 10.36 -7.32 14.13
CA GLN A 194 9.82 -6.03 13.68
C GLN A 194 9.55 -6.02 12.17
N GLN A 195 10.36 -6.72 11.36
CA GLN A 195 10.11 -6.84 9.92
C GLN A 195 9.06 -7.91 9.59
N GLU A 196 8.80 -8.84 10.52
CA GLU A 196 7.69 -9.79 10.41
C GLU A 196 6.35 -9.07 10.56
N LYS A 197 6.21 -8.11 11.50
CA LYS A 197 5.02 -7.25 11.64
C LYS A 197 5.10 -5.93 10.85
N ARG A 198 5.37 -6.04 9.56
CA ARG A 198 5.38 -4.90 8.64
C ARG A 198 4.06 -4.75 7.91
N SER A 199 3.76 -3.53 7.48
CA SER A 199 2.69 -3.24 6.55
C SER A 199 3.23 -2.58 5.28
N ALA A 200 2.70 -2.96 4.13
CA ALA A 200 3.05 -2.40 2.83
C ALA A 200 1.87 -1.60 2.27
N GLY A 201 2.12 -0.55 1.51
CA GLY A 201 1.05 0.25 0.95
C GLY A 201 1.55 1.34 0.01
N LEU A 202 0.72 2.37 -0.15
CA LEU A 202 0.91 3.39 -1.18
C LEU A 202 0.67 4.80 -0.64
N VAL A 203 1.18 5.79 -1.36
CA VAL A 203 0.90 7.22 -1.14
C VAL A 203 0.33 7.78 -2.44
N GLY A 204 -0.87 8.38 -2.38
CA GLY A 204 -1.51 8.98 -3.54
C GLY A 204 -2.11 7.99 -4.55
N GLY A 205 -2.11 6.69 -4.25
CA GLY A 205 -2.59 5.64 -5.16
C GLY A 205 -1.45 4.87 -5.82
N TRP A 206 -1.74 4.20 -6.94
CA TRP A 206 -0.76 3.32 -7.62
C TRP A 206 0.28 4.12 -8.41
N MET A 207 1.56 3.96 -8.02
CA MET A 207 2.75 4.64 -8.57
C MET A 207 2.66 6.19 -8.52
N PRO A 208 3.78 6.90 -8.32
CA PRO A 208 5.17 6.40 -8.22
C PRO A 208 5.68 6.20 -6.78
N ALA A 209 4.81 6.20 -5.75
CA ALA A 209 5.21 6.15 -4.34
C ALA A 209 4.80 4.86 -3.61
N ALA A 210 5.78 4.05 -3.23
CA ALA A 210 5.60 2.88 -2.37
C ALA A 210 5.82 3.26 -0.90
N ARG A 211 5.05 2.63 0.00
CA ARG A 211 5.09 2.88 1.43
C ARG A 211 5.31 1.57 2.19
N THR A 212 6.19 1.60 3.18
CA THR A 212 6.39 0.54 4.15
C THR A 212 6.27 1.11 5.55
N VAL A 213 5.56 0.43 6.44
CA VAL A 213 5.46 0.79 7.86
C VAL A 213 5.91 -0.39 8.70
N ILE A 214 6.80 -0.11 9.65
CA ILE A 214 7.29 -1.07 10.65
C ILE A 214 6.81 -0.57 12.00
N GLU A 215 5.92 -1.34 12.64
CA GLU A 215 5.41 -0.99 13.96
C GLU A 215 6.46 -1.31 15.04
N LEU A 216 6.74 -0.33 15.89
CA LEU A 216 7.61 -0.51 17.07
C LEU A 216 6.78 -0.74 18.34
N SER A 217 5.60 -0.10 18.41
CA SER A 217 4.59 -0.23 19.47
C SER A 217 3.25 0.34 18.96
N PRO A 218 2.13 0.18 19.69
CA PRO A 218 0.83 0.70 19.23
C PRO A 218 0.79 2.22 18.99
N GLN A 219 1.73 2.99 19.57
CA GLN A 219 1.83 4.44 19.41
C GLN A 219 3.13 4.89 18.72
N SER A 220 3.95 3.95 18.23
CA SER A 220 5.19 4.28 17.53
C SER A 220 5.46 3.36 16.34
N TYR A 221 5.83 3.96 15.23
CA TYR A 221 6.19 3.25 14.02
C TYR A 221 7.29 3.98 13.24
N ILE A 222 7.97 3.26 12.38
CA ILE A 222 8.85 3.82 11.37
C ILE A 222 8.16 3.67 10.02
N GLU A 223 8.04 4.76 9.28
CA GLU A 223 7.48 4.81 7.95
C GLU A 223 8.58 5.11 6.93
N HIS A 224 8.61 4.31 5.88
CA HIS A 224 9.46 4.49 4.71
C HIS A 224 8.60 4.76 3.49
N ILE A 225 8.85 5.87 2.82
CA ILE A 225 8.25 6.20 1.52
C ILE A 225 9.39 6.23 0.50
N VAL A 226 9.22 5.46 -0.56
CA VAL A 226 10.11 5.43 -1.72
C VAL A 226 9.32 5.97 -2.91
N PHE A 227 9.85 7.00 -3.56
CA PHE A 227 9.23 7.66 -4.71
C PHE A 227 10.16 7.54 -5.92
N GLY A 228 9.65 7.00 -7.03
CA GLY A 228 10.34 7.04 -8.32
C GLY A 228 10.33 8.46 -8.89
N ASP A 229 11.50 9.01 -9.20
CA ASP A 229 11.66 10.35 -9.74
C ASP A 229 11.11 10.42 -11.17
N VAL A 230 9.96 11.07 -11.32
CA VAL A 230 9.27 11.23 -12.60
C VAL A 230 9.86 12.31 -13.50
N GLU A 231 10.83 13.09 -13.01
CA GLU A 231 11.56 14.08 -13.80
C GLU A 231 12.92 13.55 -14.27
N ALA A 232 13.39 12.43 -13.69
CA ALA A 232 14.60 11.76 -14.13
C ALA A 232 14.44 11.20 -15.56
N THR A 233 15.43 11.45 -16.40
CA THR A 233 15.42 11.05 -17.82
C THR A 233 16.30 9.83 -18.13
N ASP A 234 16.90 9.23 -17.09
CA ASP A 234 17.66 7.99 -17.22
C ASP A 234 16.74 6.84 -17.65
N LYS A 235 17.16 6.10 -18.68
CA LYS A 235 16.38 5.01 -19.26
C LYS A 235 16.72 3.65 -18.67
N PHE A 236 17.83 3.53 -17.94
CA PHE A 236 18.33 2.25 -17.45
C PHE A 236 17.95 1.99 -16.01
N ILE A 237 17.89 3.01 -15.16
CA ILE A 237 17.61 2.84 -13.74
C ILE A 237 16.62 3.92 -13.26
N VAL A 238 15.71 3.53 -12.38
CA VAL A 238 14.76 4.44 -11.74
C VAL A 238 15.46 5.15 -10.59
N GLN A 239 15.70 6.44 -10.79
CA GLN A 239 16.12 7.30 -9.70
C GLN A 239 15.02 7.41 -8.65
N THR A 240 15.38 7.40 -7.39
CA THR A 240 14.43 7.31 -6.28
C THR A 240 14.74 8.27 -5.16
N TRP A 241 13.69 8.90 -4.64
CA TRP A 241 13.69 9.70 -3.43
C TRP A 241 13.15 8.88 -2.27
N HIS A 242 13.77 9.05 -1.10
CA HIS A 242 13.46 8.29 0.10
C HIS A 242 13.08 9.25 1.23
N ARG A 243 12.01 8.93 1.95
CA ARG A 243 11.70 9.51 3.26
C ARG A 243 11.58 8.39 4.27
N SER A 244 12.39 8.44 5.32
CA SER A 244 12.28 7.53 6.46
C SER A 244 11.97 8.35 7.71
N ALA A 245 10.81 8.13 8.32
CA ALA A 245 10.31 8.91 9.45
C ALA A 245 9.94 8.00 10.63
N LYS A 246 10.43 8.32 11.82
CA LYS A 246 9.94 7.75 13.08
C LYS A 246 8.81 8.64 13.58
N VAL A 247 7.65 8.03 13.80
CA VAL A 247 6.47 8.69 14.37
C VAL A 247 6.22 8.11 15.76
N GLU A 248 6.04 9.00 16.73
CA GLU A 248 5.74 8.67 18.12
C GLU A 248 4.60 9.57 18.59
N ASN A 249 3.51 8.97 19.09
CA ASN A 249 2.34 9.69 19.62
C ASN A 249 1.81 10.78 18.66
N GLY A 250 1.74 10.44 17.37
CA GLY A 250 1.27 11.34 16.31
C GLY A 250 2.21 12.51 16.00
N LYS A 251 3.50 12.38 16.28
CA LYS A 251 4.53 13.37 15.93
C LYS A 251 5.73 12.70 15.28
N ILE A 252 6.27 13.31 14.23
CA ILE A 252 7.54 12.89 13.65
C ILE A 252 8.66 13.31 14.61
N THR A 253 9.35 12.34 15.21
CA THR A 253 10.47 12.59 16.14
C THR A 253 11.83 12.47 15.48
N LYS A 254 11.90 11.80 14.32
CA LYS A 254 13.08 11.76 13.47
C LYS A 254 12.66 11.58 12.03
N VAL A 255 13.29 12.31 11.11
CA VAL A 255 13.12 12.12 9.67
C VAL A 255 14.46 12.18 8.96
N VAL A 256 14.64 11.33 7.96
CA VAL A 256 15.80 11.32 7.08
C VAL A 256 15.31 11.25 5.64
N TYR A 257 15.88 12.11 4.80
CA TYR A 257 15.64 12.13 3.37
C TYR A 257 16.89 11.63 2.65
N GLY A 258 16.69 10.94 1.53
CA GLY A 258 17.77 10.43 0.70
C GLY A 258 17.38 10.36 -0.76
N TYR A 259 18.39 10.22 -1.61
CA TYR A 259 18.23 10.05 -3.04
C TYR A 259 19.17 8.94 -3.52
N THR A 260 18.68 8.09 -4.42
CA THR A 260 19.45 7.02 -5.06
C THR A 260 19.10 6.91 -6.55
N TYR A 261 19.85 6.10 -7.29
CA TYR A 261 19.75 5.94 -8.74
C TYR A 261 19.32 4.54 -9.14
#